data_AF-A0A238WT53-F1
#
_entry.id   AF-A0A238WT53-F1
#
_cell.length_a   1.000
_cell.length_b   1.000
_cell.length_c   1.000
_cell.angle_alpha   90.00
_cell.angle_beta   90.00
_cell.angle_gamma   90.00
#
_symmetry.space_group_name_H-M   'P 1'
#
loop_
_entity.id
_entity.type
_entity.pdbx_description
1 polymer ?
#
loop_
_entity_poly.entity_id
_entity_poly.type
_entity_poly.pdbx_seq_one_letter_code
_entity_poly.pdbx_strand_id
1 'polypeptide(L)'
;MLISKKQLSHLPVRVFLIALSAGLGACAAPHSLTRSNEQQQTMTTTLYNRELNTSLLLNGDYDVDLKPRNRPDKVTKGRLKKLGFSRRQSAVLFTGKTNLTPTYRLRGLRITGNPAWHALGFQETGIGRYQRTDTVGQDLLMEYAAPLPDKQSWLYLVATDEASSRSTTSIRDRSFEMDAEFVTFTFPSVQKGRWPRVVSPVRLANDAFLSRPNGDYLAPLSALAQSRHALTTGNDPSIDGMLWQMLQQYHAIAGNTDSVEYFLQQGWDNIRIPASSSPAQTARSSNPAPTDTLVSLDAVPEILGKAAGVQAVMLNESHTFGRHRALAAALLPGLYKQGFRYLALETLEDTAASTLAPLPLKAGFYTREATYANFIRTARKLGFTLVAYEAVRGKQERELAQATNLYNAVRHDPAAKVFVYGGGSHINRLVMPGQAQKKWMAQHFIDLTGWRILSINQARMSNEARSNLAAVPTGTVQVVYKLRKGQRLSPYPENDIVVRNNLDLGQLPLPYADATDAQLVSLDVRPYRSTAITGRRMVQLYLQPELAVREDISPIYTHELRPSEDALSLRLVPGTYVYRVLSEKQKEEVRKELVVK
;
A
#
# COMPACT_ATOMS: atom_id res chain seq x y z
N MET A 1 18.97 56.22 9.53
CA MET A 1 18.93 55.30 10.69
C MET A 1 17.66 54.47 10.58
N LEU A 2 17.76 53.28 9.99
CA LEU A 2 16.67 52.29 9.89
C LEU A 2 17.34 50.92 9.69
N ILE A 3 16.96 49.98 10.56
CA ILE A 3 17.64 48.73 10.86
C ILE A 3 17.05 47.58 10.03
N SER A 4 17.96 46.82 9.40
CA SER A 4 17.99 45.37 9.18
C SER A 4 16.71 44.58 8.88
N LYS A 5 16.66 44.01 7.66
CA LYS A 5 16.05 42.71 7.35
C LYS A 5 16.99 41.93 6.42
N LYS A 6 17.55 40.81 6.88
CA LYS A 6 18.02 39.70 6.02
C LYS A 6 18.34 38.45 6.87
N GLN A 7 17.56 37.40 6.67
CA GLN A 7 17.82 35.96 6.89
C GLN A 7 16.63 35.28 6.17
N LEU A 8 16.73 34.25 5.32
CA LEU A 8 17.78 33.33 4.90
C LEU A 8 17.59 33.06 3.41
N SER A 9 18.66 33.15 2.62
CA SER A 9 18.77 32.53 1.30
C SER A 9 20.19 32.03 1.14
N HIS A 10 20.37 30.99 0.32
CA HIS A 10 21.62 30.38 -0.15
C HIS A 10 22.07 29.09 0.57
N LEU A 11 21.74 27.96 -0.06
CA LEU A 11 22.64 26.80 -0.12
C LEU A 11 23.86 27.18 -0.98
N PRO A 12 25.10 26.75 -0.63
CA PRO A 12 26.28 27.12 -1.39
C PRO A 12 26.44 26.23 -2.64
N VAL A 13 26.53 26.89 -3.78
CA VAL A 13 27.12 26.35 -5.01
C VAL A 13 28.63 26.35 -4.84
N ARG A 14 29.28 25.19 -4.95
CA ARG A 14 30.70 25.11 -5.28
C ARG A 14 30.94 24.15 -6.44
N VAL A 15 31.31 24.80 -7.54
CA VAL A 15 32.07 24.38 -8.71
C VAL A 15 32.89 23.10 -8.50
N PHE A 16 32.67 22.11 -9.37
CA PHE A 16 33.71 21.15 -9.75
C PHE A 16 33.75 21.02 -11.28
N LEU A 17 34.99 20.92 -11.77
CA LEU A 17 35.38 20.99 -13.17
C LEU A 17 34.61 20.01 -14.08
N ILE A 18 34.27 20.53 -15.25
CA ILE A 18 33.76 19.79 -16.40
C ILE A 18 34.87 18.86 -16.92
N ALA A 19 34.73 17.56 -16.72
CA ALA A 19 35.33 16.56 -17.59
C ALA A 19 34.27 16.17 -18.62
N LEU A 20 34.47 16.59 -19.87
CA LEU A 20 33.67 16.16 -21.01
C LEU A 20 33.76 14.63 -21.12
N SER A 21 32.67 13.94 -20.81
CA SER A 21 32.39 12.61 -21.36
C SER A 21 31.06 12.71 -22.09
N ALA A 22 31.13 12.59 -23.42
CA ALA A 22 29.98 12.50 -24.29
C ALA A 22 29.23 11.18 -24.00
N GLY A 23 28.30 11.22 -23.05
CA GLY A 23 27.30 10.18 -22.83
C GLY A 23 26.07 10.51 -23.65
N LEU A 24 25.92 9.84 -24.79
CA LEU A 24 24.67 9.81 -25.56
C LEU A 24 23.49 9.55 -24.62
N GLY A 25 22.52 10.45 -24.62
CA GLY A 25 21.26 10.28 -23.91
C GLY A 25 20.52 9.06 -24.45
N ALA A 26 20.66 7.94 -23.75
CA ALA A 26 19.76 6.82 -23.90
C ALA A 26 18.50 7.16 -23.10
N CYS A 27 17.40 7.39 -23.81
CA CYS A 27 16.07 7.24 -23.25
C CYS A 27 16.04 5.93 -22.45
N ALA A 28 15.85 6.02 -21.12
CA ALA A 28 15.64 4.85 -20.30
C ALA A 28 14.38 4.15 -20.82
N ALA A 29 14.56 3.07 -21.58
CA ALA A 29 13.46 2.23 -21.98
C ALA A 29 12.76 1.75 -20.69
N PRO A 30 11.42 1.87 -20.58
CA PRO A 30 10.70 1.29 -19.45
C PRO A 30 11.14 -0.16 -19.31
N HIS A 31 11.71 -0.49 -18.16
CA HIS A 31 12.18 -1.84 -17.90
C HIS A 31 11.00 -2.78 -17.98
N SER A 32 11.14 -3.84 -18.76
CA SER A 32 10.20 -4.94 -18.74
C SER A 32 10.04 -5.40 -17.30
N LEU A 33 8.79 -5.47 -16.83
CA LEU A 33 8.44 -6.33 -15.70
C LEU A 33 9.21 -7.63 -15.91
N THR A 34 10.05 -8.01 -14.95
CA THR A 34 10.87 -9.21 -15.10
C THR A 34 9.94 -10.35 -15.49
N ARG A 35 10.23 -11.01 -16.62
CA ARG A 35 9.45 -12.15 -17.15
C ARG A 35 9.15 -13.21 -16.08
N SER A 36 9.89 -13.27 -14.97
CA SER A 36 9.60 -14.16 -13.85
C SER A 36 8.25 -13.88 -13.17
N ASN A 37 7.75 -12.64 -13.16
CA ASN A 37 6.48 -12.30 -12.52
C ASN A 37 5.27 -12.53 -13.45
N GLU A 38 5.48 -12.53 -14.77
CA GLU A 38 4.43 -12.83 -15.77
C GLU A 38 4.40 -14.32 -16.17
N GLN A 39 5.48 -15.08 -15.96
CA GLN A 39 5.57 -16.50 -16.37
C GLN A 39 5.02 -17.49 -15.34
N GLN A 40 4.65 -17.06 -14.13
CA GLN A 40 3.82 -17.89 -13.26
C GLN A 40 2.35 -17.74 -13.69
N GLN A 41 1.95 -18.51 -14.70
CA GLN A 41 0.54 -18.75 -15.00
C GLN A 41 -0.12 -19.37 -13.76
N THR A 42 -0.71 -18.57 -12.87
CA THR A 42 -1.26 -19.08 -11.61
C THR A 42 -2.67 -19.62 -11.80
N MET A 43 -2.78 -20.96 -11.80
CA MET A 43 -4.03 -21.69 -11.66
C MET A 43 -4.46 -21.60 -10.19
N THR A 44 -5.64 -21.08 -9.88
CA THR A 44 -6.19 -21.07 -8.51
C THR A 44 -7.44 -21.94 -8.46
N THR A 45 -7.63 -22.67 -7.37
CA THR A 45 -8.80 -23.56 -7.21
C THR A 45 -9.71 -23.02 -6.12
N THR A 46 -10.93 -22.64 -6.49
CA THR A 46 -11.95 -22.21 -5.52
C THR A 46 -12.74 -23.41 -5.01
N LEU A 47 -12.79 -23.59 -3.70
CA LEU A 47 -13.58 -24.63 -3.06
C LEU A 47 -14.77 -24.03 -2.34
N TYR A 48 -15.94 -24.65 -2.53
CA TYR A 48 -17.14 -24.38 -1.75
C TYR A 48 -17.69 -25.67 -1.15
N ASN A 49 -17.63 -25.75 0.18
CA ASN A 49 -18.28 -26.83 0.92
C ASN A 49 -19.71 -26.40 1.28
N ARG A 50 -20.70 -27.05 0.65
CA ARG A 50 -22.13 -26.77 0.88
C ARG A 50 -22.59 -27.06 2.30
N GLU A 51 -22.06 -28.10 2.93
CA GLU A 51 -22.49 -28.55 4.26
C GLU A 51 -22.06 -27.57 5.35
N LEU A 52 -20.90 -26.93 5.19
CA LEU A 52 -20.41 -25.91 6.10
C LEU A 52 -20.77 -24.49 5.69
N ASN A 53 -21.39 -24.32 4.53
CA ASN A 53 -21.58 -23.02 3.90
C ASN A 53 -20.30 -22.18 3.97
N THR A 54 -19.17 -22.76 3.54
CA THR A 54 -17.84 -22.17 3.67
C THR A 54 -17.07 -22.33 2.37
N SER A 55 -16.33 -21.31 1.96
CA SER A 55 -15.41 -21.38 0.83
C SER A 55 -13.98 -21.01 1.20
N LEU A 56 -13.03 -21.49 0.40
CA LEU A 56 -11.61 -21.12 0.43
C LEU A 56 -11.03 -21.11 -0.99
N LEU A 57 -9.90 -20.42 -1.16
CA LEU A 57 -9.04 -20.52 -2.33
C LEU A 57 -7.83 -21.37 -2.01
N LEU A 58 -7.42 -22.18 -2.97
CA LEU A 58 -6.14 -22.86 -2.99
C LEU A 58 -5.30 -22.26 -4.13
N ASN A 59 -4.01 -22.04 -3.87
CA ASN A 59 -3.09 -21.56 -4.89
C ASN A 59 -2.48 -22.76 -5.62
N GLY A 60 -2.80 -22.92 -6.89
CA GLY A 60 -2.46 -24.10 -7.68
C GLY A 60 -3.69 -24.71 -8.36
N ASP A 61 -3.41 -25.50 -9.39
CA ASP A 61 -4.41 -26.36 -10.01
C ASP A 61 -4.56 -27.62 -9.16
N TYR A 62 -5.71 -27.77 -8.51
CA TYR A 62 -6.02 -28.95 -7.71
C TYR A 62 -7.17 -29.72 -8.37
N ASP A 63 -6.97 -31.01 -8.57
CA ASP A 63 -8.08 -31.95 -8.70
C ASP A 63 -8.67 -32.18 -7.30
N VAL A 64 -9.89 -31.67 -7.05
CA VAL A 64 -10.51 -31.66 -5.72
C VAL A 64 -11.79 -32.48 -5.65
N ASP A 65 -11.79 -33.44 -4.74
CA ASP A 65 -12.98 -34.14 -4.28
C ASP A 65 -13.54 -33.47 -3.03
N LEU A 66 -14.73 -32.87 -3.15
CA LEU A 66 -15.45 -32.18 -2.05
C LEU A 66 -16.27 -33.12 -1.16
N LYS A 67 -16.34 -34.42 -1.49
CA LYS A 67 -17.08 -35.43 -0.72
C LYS A 67 -16.39 -36.80 -0.81
N PRO A 68 -15.14 -36.94 -0.32
CA PRO A 68 -14.62 -38.27 -0.05
C PRO A 68 -15.58 -38.94 0.95
N ARG A 69 -15.71 -40.28 0.95
CA ARG A 69 -16.71 -41.07 1.72
C ARG A 69 -16.68 -40.92 3.27
N ASN A 70 -16.39 -39.74 3.80
CA ASN A 70 -16.08 -39.36 5.19
C ASN A 70 -15.05 -40.28 5.86
N ARG A 71 -14.20 -40.92 5.06
CA ARG A 71 -13.18 -41.86 5.50
C ARG A 71 -11.81 -41.22 5.27
N PRO A 72 -11.14 -40.74 6.34
CA PRO A 72 -9.76 -40.27 6.21
C PRO A 72 -8.86 -41.42 5.75
N ASP A 73 -7.91 -41.11 4.87
CA ASP A 73 -6.89 -42.06 4.45
C ASP A 73 -5.97 -42.47 5.61
N LYS A 74 -5.06 -43.42 5.38
CA LYS A 74 -4.18 -43.97 6.42
C LYS A 74 -3.34 -42.88 7.10
N VAL A 75 -2.84 -41.92 6.32
CA VAL A 75 -2.04 -40.80 6.80
C VAL A 75 -2.87 -39.91 7.73
N THR A 76 -4.01 -39.43 7.24
CA THR A 76 -4.92 -38.54 7.97
C THR A 76 -5.44 -39.19 9.24
N LYS A 77 -5.79 -40.48 9.18
CA LYS A 77 -6.22 -41.27 10.35
C LYS A 77 -5.10 -41.38 11.39
N GLY A 78 -3.87 -41.59 10.95
CA GLY A 78 -2.70 -41.61 11.82
C GLY A 78 -2.48 -40.27 12.52
N ARG A 79 -2.61 -39.15 11.78
CA ARG A 79 -2.47 -37.80 12.33
C ARG A 79 -3.57 -37.46 13.34
N LEU A 80 -4.83 -37.72 13.02
CA LEU A 80 -5.96 -37.51 13.95
C LEU A 80 -5.76 -38.30 15.26
N LYS A 81 -5.30 -39.55 15.17
CA LYS A 81 -4.98 -40.37 16.35
C LYS A 81 -3.86 -39.74 17.20
N LYS A 82 -2.79 -39.23 16.57
CA LYS A 82 -1.68 -38.56 17.27
C LYS A 82 -2.12 -37.26 17.97
N LEU A 83 -3.06 -36.53 17.37
CA LEU A 83 -3.62 -35.30 17.93
C LEU A 83 -4.76 -35.55 18.93
N GLY A 84 -5.13 -36.81 19.19
CA GLY A 84 -6.21 -37.16 20.12
C GLY A 84 -7.62 -36.87 19.59
N PHE A 85 -7.78 -36.61 18.29
CA PHE A 85 -9.09 -36.36 17.69
C PHE A 85 -9.84 -37.66 17.39
N SER A 86 -11.07 -37.76 17.91
CA SER A 86 -11.96 -38.88 17.62
C SER A 86 -12.60 -38.75 16.24
N ARG A 87 -13.08 -39.88 15.68
CA ARG A 87 -13.88 -39.89 14.45
C ARG A 87 -15.17 -39.04 14.54
N ARG A 88 -15.69 -38.81 15.75
CA ARG A 88 -16.88 -37.98 15.98
C ARG A 88 -16.55 -36.47 15.95
N GLN A 89 -15.30 -36.12 16.25
CA GLN A 89 -14.81 -34.73 16.23
C GLN A 89 -14.25 -34.32 14.87
N SER A 90 -13.92 -35.27 14.00
CA SER A 90 -13.29 -35.02 12.71
C SER A 90 -14.17 -35.45 11.54
N ALA A 91 -14.39 -34.57 10.56
CA ALA A 91 -15.01 -34.93 9.28
C ALA A 91 -14.10 -34.49 8.12
N VAL A 92 -13.97 -35.31 7.07
CA VAL A 92 -13.19 -34.92 5.88
C VAL A 92 -14.07 -34.05 5.00
N LEU A 93 -13.62 -32.84 4.72
CA LEU A 93 -14.36 -31.85 3.93
C LEU A 93 -13.99 -31.88 2.46
N PHE A 94 -12.70 -32.12 2.17
CA PHE A 94 -12.22 -32.28 0.81
C PHE A 94 -10.85 -32.95 0.80
N THR A 95 -10.50 -33.53 -0.33
CA THR A 95 -9.14 -33.92 -0.68
C THR A 95 -8.78 -33.31 -2.02
N GLY A 96 -7.60 -32.69 -2.11
CA GLY A 96 -7.07 -32.11 -3.33
C GLY A 96 -5.74 -32.74 -3.71
N LYS A 97 -5.50 -32.91 -5.00
CA LYS A 97 -4.17 -33.25 -5.53
C LYS A 97 -3.74 -32.16 -6.51
N THR A 98 -2.53 -31.60 -6.35
CA THR A 98 -2.03 -30.64 -7.33
C THR A 98 -1.69 -31.33 -8.65
N ASN A 99 -2.05 -30.69 -9.77
CA ASN A 99 -1.74 -31.16 -11.13
C ASN A 99 -0.41 -30.60 -11.65
N LEU A 100 0.15 -29.62 -10.96
CA LEU A 100 1.44 -29.00 -11.28
C LEU A 100 2.54 -29.55 -10.39
N THR A 101 3.75 -29.62 -10.94
CA THR A 101 4.96 -30.01 -10.19
C THR A 101 5.44 -28.85 -9.34
N PRO A 102 5.63 -29.02 -8.02
CA PRO A 102 5.54 -30.28 -7.27
C PRO A 102 4.12 -30.76 -6.92
N THR A 103 3.89 -32.07 -7.09
CA THR A 103 2.63 -32.74 -6.76
C THR A 103 2.46 -32.97 -5.25
N TYR A 104 1.39 -32.42 -4.68
CA TYR A 104 1.04 -32.55 -3.27
C TYR A 104 -0.38 -33.09 -3.12
N ARG A 105 -0.63 -33.80 -2.03
CA ARG A 105 -1.99 -34.15 -1.61
C ARG A 105 -2.39 -33.34 -0.38
N LEU A 106 -3.43 -32.53 -0.53
CA LEU A 106 -4.04 -31.74 0.52
C LEU A 106 -5.31 -32.41 1.04
N ARG A 107 -5.50 -32.43 2.36
CA ARG A 107 -6.79 -32.79 2.99
C ARG A 107 -7.26 -31.65 3.86
N GLY A 108 -8.52 -31.26 3.67
CA GLY A 108 -9.22 -30.38 4.60
C GLY A 108 -10.18 -31.15 5.48
N LEU A 109 -10.07 -30.95 6.79
CA LEU A 109 -10.90 -31.57 7.80
C LEU A 109 -11.63 -30.52 8.62
N ARG A 110 -12.86 -30.82 9.02
CA ARG A 110 -13.54 -30.08 10.09
C ARG A 110 -13.19 -30.74 11.41
N ILE A 111 -12.72 -29.95 12.37
CA ILE A 111 -12.53 -30.35 13.76
C ILE A 111 -13.53 -29.59 14.63
N THR A 112 -14.39 -30.30 15.36
CA THR A 112 -15.37 -29.68 16.27
C THR A 112 -14.85 -29.56 17.70
N GLY A 113 -15.37 -28.60 18.45
CA GLY A 113 -14.97 -28.31 19.83
C GLY A 113 -13.90 -27.22 19.92
N ASN A 114 -13.25 -27.12 21.08
CA ASN A 114 -12.21 -26.13 21.36
C ASN A 114 -10.83 -26.79 21.58
N PRO A 115 -10.18 -27.29 20.52
CA PRO A 115 -8.84 -27.87 20.62
C PRO A 115 -7.83 -26.87 21.18
N ALA A 116 -7.06 -27.32 22.18
CA ALA A 116 -5.94 -26.56 22.73
C ALA A 116 -4.73 -26.64 21.79
N TRP A 117 -4.76 -25.90 20.68
CA TRP A 117 -3.76 -25.97 19.61
C TRP A 117 -2.31 -25.82 20.09
N HIS A 118 -2.05 -24.93 21.04
CA HIS A 118 -0.71 -24.79 21.65
C HIS A 118 -0.24 -26.06 22.36
N ALA A 119 -1.12 -26.69 23.15
CA ALA A 119 -0.81 -27.95 23.83
C ALA A 119 -0.61 -29.11 22.83
N LEU A 120 -1.20 -29.00 21.64
CA LEU A 120 -1.00 -29.93 20.53
C LEU A 120 0.24 -29.61 19.69
N GLY A 121 1.10 -28.67 20.12
CA GLY A 121 2.36 -28.33 19.47
C GLY A 121 2.23 -27.36 18.28
N PHE A 122 1.06 -26.73 18.10
CA PHE A 122 0.91 -25.70 17.08
C PHE A 122 1.34 -24.33 17.60
N GLN A 123 1.94 -23.54 16.71
CA GLN A 123 2.32 -22.16 16.91
C GLN A 123 1.30 -21.24 16.24
N GLU A 124 0.97 -20.12 16.89
CA GLU A 124 0.01 -19.16 16.33
C GLU A 124 0.72 -18.28 15.28
N THR A 125 0.17 -18.20 14.07
CA THR A 125 0.76 -17.48 12.92
C THR A 125 -0.05 -16.26 12.49
N GLY A 126 -1.08 -15.90 13.27
CA GLY A 126 -2.03 -14.82 13.04
C GLY A 126 -3.24 -15.02 13.97
N ILE A 127 -4.17 -14.06 14.03
CA ILE A 127 -5.29 -14.09 15.00
C ILE A 127 -6.10 -15.40 14.88
N GLY A 128 -5.94 -16.29 15.87
CA GLY A 128 -6.62 -17.58 15.94
C GLY A 128 -6.19 -18.59 14.87
N ARG A 129 -5.04 -18.42 14.22
CA ARG A 129 -4.55 -19.31 13.16
C ARG A 129 -3.32 -20.05 13.64
N TYR A 130 -3.29 -21.37 13.45
CA TYR A 130 -2.30 -22.25 14.07
C TYR A 130 -1.58 -23.09 13.03
N GLN A 131 -0.26 -23.18 13.13
CA GLN A 131 0.56 -23.98 12.24
C GLN A 131 1.49 -24.89 13.05
N ARG A 132 1.77 -26.08 12.55
CA ARG A 132 2.71 -27.01 13.17
C ARG A 132 3.78 -27.44 12.17
N THR A 133 5.03 -27.11 12.47
CA THR A 133 6.20 -27.33 11.59
C THR A 133 7.24 -28.30 12.17
N ASP A 134 7.15 -28.63 13.46
CA ASP A 134 8.05 -29.56 14.17
C ASP A 134 7.85 -31.02 13.73
N THR A 135 6.73 -31.34 13.10
CA THR A 135 6.33 -32.69 12.65
C THR A 135 6.63 -32.97 11.18
N VAL A 136 7.19 -32.01 10.45
CA VAL A 136 7.58 -32.14 9.03
C VAL A 136 8.61 -33.26 8.88
N GLY A 137 8.36 -34.22 7.98
CA GLY A 137 9.10 -35.49 7.85
C GLY A 137 8.84 -36.19 6.51
N GLN A 138 9.28 -37.45 6.33
CA GLN A 138 9.43 -38.18 5.04
C GLN A 138 8.39 -37.90 3.92
N ASP A 139 7.13 -37.66 4.24
CA ASP A 139 6.07 -37.26 3.30
C ASP A 139 5.16 -36.13 3.82
N LEU A 140 5.30 -35.69 5.08
CA LEU A 140 4.43 -34.65 5.67
C LEU A 140 5.04 -33.27 5.46
N LEU A 141 4.32 -32.41 4.77
CA LEU A 141 4.78 -31.08 4.39
C LEU A 141 4.20 -29.97 5.27
N MET A 142 2.96 -30.09 5.74
CA MET A 142 2.33 -29.04 6.56
C MET A 142 1.13 -29.57 7.34
N GLU A 143 0.95 -28.99 8.54
CA GLU A 143 -0.26 -29.09 9.34
C GLU A 143 -0.71 -27.69 9.77
N TYR A 144 -2.00 -27.39 9.56
CA TYR A 144 -2.55 -26.07 9.83
C TYR A 144 -3.97 -26.13 10.38
N ALA A 145 -4.34 -25.19 11.24
CA ALA A 145 -5.70 -25.00 11.72
C ALA A 145 -6.17 -23.53 11.70
N ALA A 146 -7.40 -23.30 11.23
CA ALA A 146 -8.09 -21.99 11.30
C ALA A 146 -9.49 -22.14 11.88
N PRO A 147 -10.06 -21.10 12.52
CA PRO A 147 -11.46 -21.09 12.87
C PRO A 147 -12.31 -21.11 11.60
N LEU A 148 -13.36 -21.94 11.61
CA LEU A 148 -14.41 -21.86 10.62
C LEU A 148 -15.36 -20.69 10.96
N PRO A 149 -16.11 -20.17 9.96
CA PRO A 149 -17.02 -19.04 10.19
C PRO A 149 -18.16 -19.32 11.16
N ASP A 150 -18.41 -20.59 11.50
CA ASP A 150 -19.38 -21.00 12.52
C ASP A 150 -18.91 -20.73 13.95
N LYS A 151 -17.63 -20.33 14.14
CA LYS A 151 -16.98 -20.03 15.43
C LYS A 151 -17.00 -21.19 16.44
N GLN A 152 -17.41 -22.37 16.03
CA GLN A 152 -17.55 -23.57 16.87
C GLN A 152 -16.73 -24.75 16.35
N SER A 153 -16.16 -24.61 15.16
CA SER A 153 -15.32 -25.61 14.55
C SER A 153 -14.12 -24.98 13.84
N TRP A 154 -13.21 -25.86 13.43
CA TRP A 154 -11.93 -25.51 12.88
C TRP A 154 -11.72 -26.21 11.55
N LEU A 155 -11.13 -25.51 10.59
CA LEU A 155 -10.57 -26.10 9.38
C LEU A 155 -9.16 -26.57 9.72
N TYR A 156 -8.94 -27.88 9.68
CA TYR A 156 -7.64 -28.50 9.84
C TYR A 156 -7.13 -28.99 8.49
N LEU A 157 -6.01 -28.45 8.02
CA LEU A 157 -5.37 -28.82 6.77
C LEU A 157 -4.16 -29.72 7.02
N VAL A 158 -4.04 -30.78 6.23
CA VAL A 158 -2.89 -31.68 6.21
C VAL A 158 -2.43 -31.85 4.78
N ALA A 159 -1.17 -31.53 4.50
CA ALA A 159 -0.60 -31.68 3.17
C ALA A 159 0.62 -32.62 3.20
N THR A 160 0.64 -33.54 2.23
CA THR A 160 1.75 -34.49 2.05
C THR A 160 2.35 -34.41 0.66
N ASP A 161 3.64 -34.67 0.59
CA ASP A 161 4.37 -34.90 -0.65
C ASP A 161 3.90 -36.21 -1.28
N GLU A 162 3.70 -36.22 -2.59
CA GLU A 162 3.67 -37.46 -3.36
C GLU A 162 5.06 -37.61 -3.97
N ALA A 163 5.76 -38.71 -3.65
CA ALA A 163 7.21 -38.95 -3.74
C ALA A 163 7.90 -38.83 -5.12
N SER A 164 7.39 -38.02 -6.05
CA SER A 164 7.88 -37.80 -7.40
C SER A 164 8.09 -36.32 -7.75
N SER A 165 7.88 -35.41 -6.81
CA SER A 165 7.61 -34.01 -7.14
C SER A 165 8.88 -33.16 -7.41
N ARG A 166 9.94 -33.27 -6.58
CA ARG A 166 11.29 -32.69 -6.82
C ARG A 166 12.34 -33.39 -5.95
N SER A 167 13.17 -34.26 -6.55
CA SER A 167 14.21 -35.01 -5.82
C SER A 167 15.38 -34.14 -5.34
N THR A 168 15.52 -32.92 -5.86
CA THR A 168 16.63 -32.00 -5.57
C THR A 168 16.36 -31.00 -4.44
N THR A 169 15.11 -30.89 -3.96
CA THR A 169 14.72 -29.99 -2.86
C THR A 169 14.38 -30.77 -1.61
N SER A 170 14.91 -30.34 -0.46
CA SER A 170 14.59 -30.99 0.81
C SER A 170 13.08 -30.87 1.11
N ILE A 171 12.54 -31.85 1.84
CA ILE A 171 11.15 -31.81 2.33
C ILE A 171 10.91 -30.56 3.18
N ARG A 172 11.93 -30.14 3.94
CA ARG A 172 11.87 -28.94 4.79
C ARG A 172 11.70 -27.67 3.95
N ASP A 173 12.41 -27.55 2.84
CA ASP A 173 12.30 -26.38 1.96
C ASP A 173 10.95 -26.35 1.23
N ARG A 174 10.45 -27.53 0.80
CA ARG A 174 9.13 -27.67 0.19
C ARG A 174 7.99 -27.37 1.17
N SER A 175 8.12 -27.82 2.42
CA SER A 175 7.24 -27.44 3.52
C SER A 175 7.18 -25.92 3.67
N PHE A 176 8.34 -25.25 3.69
CA PHE A 176 8.41 -23.80 3.80
C PHE A 176 7.83 -23.03 2.59
N GLU A 177 7.93 -23.58 1.37
CA GLU A 177 7.24 -23.05 0.17
C GLU A 177 5.72 -23.10 0.32
N MET A 178 5.20 -24.26 0.73
CA MET A 178 3.77 -24.47 0.89
C MET A 178 3.21 -23.70 2.10
N ASP A 179 3.98 -23.57 3.18
CA ASP A 179 3.60 -22.72 4.31
C ASP A 179 3.38 -21.27 3.89
N ALA A 180 4.28 -20.71 3.07
CA ALA A 180 4.15 -19.35 2.56
C ALA A 180 2.89 -19.19 1.70
N GLU A 181 2.60 -20.16 0.84
CA GLU A 181 1.40 -20.20 0.00
C GLU A 181 0.12 -20.16 0.84
N PHE A 182 -0.01 -21.06 1.81
CA PHE A 182 -1.24 -21.21 2.59
C PHE A 182 -1.44 -20.06 3.58
N VAL A 183 -0.36 -19.59 4.24
CA VAL A 183 -0.40 -18.43 5.14
C VAL A 183 -0.82 -17.17 4.41
N THR A 184 -0.27 -16.97 3.22
CA THR A 184 -0.47 -15.74 2.45
C THR A 184 -1.79 -15.73 1.69
N PHE A 185 -2.25 -16.89 1.20
CA PHE A 185 -3.35 -16.96 0.24
C PHE A 185 -4.55 -17.75 0.76
N THR A 186 -4.34 -19.01 1.17
CA THR A 186 -5.43 -19.88 1.61
C THR A 186 -6.09 -19.36 2.90
N PHE A 187 -5.34 -18.83 3.87
CA PHE A 187 -5.92 -18.43 5.16
C PHE A 187 -6.77 -17.16 5.10
N PRO A 188 -6.35 -16.07 4.42
CA PRO A 188 -7.22 -14.93 4.14
C PRO A 188 -8.54 -15.31 3.44
N SER A 189 -8.54 -16.40 2.67
CA SER A 189 -9.68 -16.77 1.82
C SER A 189 -10.81 -17.51 2.55
N VAL A 190 -10.60 -18.03 3.78
CA VAL A 190 -11.60 -18.84 4.49
C VAL A 190 -12.77 -17.97 4.93
N GLN A 191 -13.97 -18.19 4.37
CA GLN A 191 -15.14 -17.35 4.64
C GLN A 191 -16.47 -18.09 4.55
N LYS A 192 -17.50 -17.54 5.22
CA LYS A 192 -18.89 -18.04 5.18
C LYS A 192 -19.52 -17.70 3.83
N GLY A 193 -20.33 -18.60 3.30
CA GLY A 193 -20.95 -18.45 2.00
C GLY A 193 -20.15 -19.12 0.90
N ARG A 194 -20.71 -19.07 -0.32
CA ARG A 194 -19.90 -19.27 -1.52
C ARG A 194 -18.86 -18.17 -1.57
N TRP A 195 -17.66 -18.53 -2.02
CA TRP A 195 -16.68 -17.55 -2.46
C TRP A 195 -17.41 -16.64 -3.46
N PRO A 196 -17.52 -15.33 -3.19
CA PRO A 196 -18.18 -14.44 -4.11
C PRO A 196 -17.40 -14.53 -5.43
N ARG A 197 -18.10 -14.45 -6.57
CA ARG A 197 -17.43 -14.31 -7.87
C ARG A 197 -16.45 -13.12 -7.91
N VAL A 198 -16.52 -12.25 -6.90
CA VAL A 198 -15.83 -10.98 -6.76
C VAL A 198 -15.29 -10.86 -5.33
N VAL A 199 -13.99 -11.00 -5.13
CA VAL A 199 -13.34 -10.53 -3.90
C VAL A 199 -12.91 -9.10 -4.09
N SER A 200 -13.27 -8.24 -3.11
CA SER A 200 -12.76 -6.88 -3.05
C SER A 200 -11.24 -6.92 -3.01
N PRO A 201 -10.54 -6.35 -4.01
CA PRO A 201 -9.07 -6.31 -4.03
C PRO A 201 -8.49 -5.64 -2.79
N VAL A 202 -9.22 -4.69 -2.19
CA VAL A 202 -8.86 -4.02 -0.94
C VAL A 202 -8.77 -5.02 0.22
N ARG A 203 -9.78 -5.89 0.36
CA ARG A 203 -9.80 -6.92 1.42
C ARG A 203 -8.67 -7.92 1.20
N LEU A 204 -8.52 -8.42 -0.03
CA LEU A 204 -7.48 -9.39 -0.37
C LEU A 204 -6.09 -8.87 0.01
N ALA A 205 -5.77 -7.64 -0.42
CA ALA A 205 -4.48 -7.04 -0.16
C ALA A 205 -4.26 -6.75 1.34
N ASN A 206 -5.30 -6.28 2.03
CA ASN A 206 -5.24 -6.02 3.46
C ASN A 206 -4.99 -7.30 4.28
N ASP A 207 -5.70 -8.38 3.96
CA ASP A 207 -5.58 -9.63 4.69
C ASP A 207 -4.25 -10.33 4.38
N ALA A 208 -3.73 -10.19 3.15
CA ALA A 208 -2.39 -10.64 2.79
C ALA A 208 -1.31 -9.88 3.54
N PHE A 209 -1.44 -8.55 3.66
CA PHE A 209 -0.50 -7.72 4.44
C PHE A 209 -0.50 -8.11 5.91
N LEU A 210 -1.69 -8.30 6.49
CA LEU A 210 -1.87 -8.67 7.90
C LEU A 210 -1.74 -10.18 8.17
N SER A 211 -1.31 -10.96 7.18
CA SER A 211 -1.08 -12.40 7.35
C SER A 211 0.04 -12.70 8.34
N ARG A 212 0.89 -11.70 8.66
CA ARG A 212 1.96 -11.77 9.65
C ARG A 212 1.83 -10.63 10.67
N PRO A 213 2.27 -10.82 11.94
CA PRO A 213 2.16 -9.82 13.00
C PRO A 213 2.82 -8.46 12.67
N ASN A 214 3.94 -8.48 11.95
CA ASN A 214 4.74 -7.28 11.62
C ASN A 214 4.46 -6.74 10.21
N GLY A 215 3.39 -7.21 9.57
CA GLY A 215 3.05 -6.85 8.18
C GLY A 215 3.95 -7.51 7.14
N ASP A 216 3.37 -7.90 6.01
CA ASP A 216 4.10 -8.41 4.85
C ASP A 216 3.89 -7.48 3.65
N TYR A 217 4.96 -6.81 3.22
CA TYR A 217 4.93 -5.83 2.15
C TYR A 217 4.96 -6.47 0.74
N LEU A 218 5.32 -7.75 0.63
CA LEU A 218 5.42 -8.48 -0.64
C LEU A 218 4.19 -9.35 -0.90
N ALA A 219 3.60 -9.93 0.15
CA ALA A 219 2.41 -10.78 0.08
C ALA A 219 1.21 -10.15 -0.68
N PRO A 220 0.83 -8.88 -0.45
CA PRO A 220 -0.26 -8.24 -1.19
C PRO A 220 -0.01 -8.16 -2.69
N LEU A 221 1.24 -7.91 -3.09
CA LEU A 221 1.61 -7.84 -4.50
C LEU A 221 1.42 -9.20 -5.18
N SER A 222 1.87 -10.28 -4.53
CA SER A 222 1.70 -11.64 -5.02
C SER A 222 0.21 -12.01 -5.07
N ALA A 223 -0.56 -11.72 -4.01
CA ALA A 223 -1.99 -12.01 -3.96
C ALA A 223 -2.80 -11.26 -5.04
N LEU A 224 -2.52 -9.97 -5.24
CA LEU A 224 -3.21 -9.16 -6.25
C LEU A 224 -2.84 -9.59 -7.67
N ALA A 225 -1.56 -9.83 -7.95
CA ALA A 225 -1.11 -10.30 -9.26
C ALA A 225 -1.78 -11.63 -9.66
N GLN A 226 -1.86 -12.58 -8.72
CA GLN A 226 -2.51 -13.88 -8.94
C GLN A 226 -4.01 -13.74 -9.20
N SER A 227 -4.68 -12.82 -8.50
CA SER A 227 -6.11 -12.58 -8.69
C SER A 227 -6.47 -12.00 -10.07
N ARG A 228 -5.51 -11.37 -10.76
CA ARG A 228 -5.67 -10.86 -12.12
C ARG A 228 -5.89 -11.97 -13.15
N HIS A 229 -5.35 -13.16 -12.91
CA HIS A 229 -5.42 -14.28 -13.85
C HIS A 229 -6.64 -15.19 -13.64
N ALA A 230 -7.34 -15.06 -12.50
CA ALA A 230 -8.62 -15.73 -12.25
C ALA A 230 -9.80 -15.13 -13.05
N LEU A 231 -9.53 -14.09 -13.85
CA LEU A 231 -10.50 -13.37 -14.68
C LEU A 231 -10.83 -14.15 -15.96
N THR A 232 -11.64 -15.21 -15.85
CA THR A 232 -12.35 -15.76 -17.02
C THR A 232 -13.83 -15.37 -16.96
N THR A 233 -14.22 -14.56 -17.95
CA THR A 233 -15.58 -14.32 -18.45
C THR A 233 -16.65 -13.93 -17.42
N GLY A 234 -16.75 -12.62 -17.11
CA GLY A 234 -17.99 -12.02 -16.58
C GLY A 234 -17.89 -11.06 -15.38
N ASN A 235 -16.74 -10.44 -15.11
CA ASN A 235 -16.58 -9.55 -13.96
C ASN A 235 -17.01 -8.10 -14.22
N ASP A 236 -17.48 -7.45 -13.14
CA ASP A 236 -17.86 -6.04 -13.09
C ASP A 236 -16.61 -5.14 -13.23
N PRO A 237 -16.58 -4.19 -14.19
CA PRO A 237 -15.45 -3.29 -14.43
C PRO A 237 -14.96 -2.50 -13.20
N SER A 238 -15.80 -2.32 -12.18
CA SER A 238 -15.42 -1.65 -10.93
C SER A 238 -14.37 -2.44 -10.13
N ILE A 239 -14.37 -3.77 -10.26
CA ILE A 239 -13.46 -4.68 -9.55
C ILE A 239 -12.07 -4.63 -10.17
N ASP A 240 -12.01 -4.64 -11.51
CA ASP A 240 -10.75 -4.53 -12.24
C ASP A 240 -10.10 -3.19 -11.95
N GLY A 241 -10.87 -2.09 -12.00
CA GLY A 241 -10.37 -0.77 -11.60
C GLY A 241 -9.82 -0.75 -10.17
N MET A 242 -10.52 -1.41 -9.24
CA MET A 242 -10.07 -1.52 -7.85
C MET A 242 -8.81 -2.38 -7.69
N LEU A 243 -8.68 -3.45 -8.47
CA LEU A 243 -7.50 -4.32 -8.49
C LEU A 243 -6.26 -3.53 -8.92
N TRP A 244 -6.39 -2.78 -10.02
CA TRP A 244 -5.32 -1.92 -10.52
C TRP A 244 -4.93 -0.84 -9.52
N GLN A 245 -5.91 -0.22 -8.86
CA GLN A 245 -5.63 0.76 -7.81
C GLN A 245 -4.86 0.12 -6.66
N MET A 246 -5.25 -1.07 -6.21
CA MET A 246 -4.56 -1.78 -5.12
C MET A 246 -3.17 -2.26 -5.50
N LEU A 247 -2.95 -2.72 -6.74
CA LEU A 247 -1.61 -3.07 -7.24
C LEU A 247 -0.68 -1.85 -7.17
N GLN A 248 -1.07 -0.73 -7.78
CA GLN A 248 -0.28 0.49 -7.76
C GLN A 248 -0.01 0.96 -6.33
N GLN A 249 -1.03 0.90 -5.48
CA GLN A 249 -0.89 1.28 -4.08
C GLN A 249 0.12 0.42 -3.33
N TYR A 250 0.08 -0.91 -3.47
CA TYR A 250 1.03 -1.78 -2.79
C TYR A 250 2.43 -1.74 -3.41
N HIS A 251 2.56 -1.42 -4.70
CA HIS A 251 3.86 -1.10 -5.29
C HIS A 251 4.43 0.16 -4.63
N ALA A 252 3.63 1.21 -4.44
CA ALA A 252 4.06 2.40 -3.72
C ALA A 252 4.48 2.08 -2.27
N ILE A 253 3.67 1.30 -1.54
CA ILE A 253 3.95 0.87 -0.16
C ILE A 253 5.23 0.03 -0.08
N ALA A 254 5.55 -0.76 -1.10
CA ALA A 254 6.77 -1.57 -1.20
C ALA A 254 8.03 -0.78 -1.67
N GLY A 255 7.89 0.51 -2.01
CA GLY A 255 8.99 1.32 -2.55
C GLY A 255 9.21 1.20 -4.07
N ASN A 256 8.30 0.55 -4.79
CA ASN A 256 8.38 0.34 -6.24
C ASN A 256 7.76 1.50 -7.03
N THR A 257 8.30 2.71 -6.89
CA THR A 257 7.71 3.93 -7.48
C THR A 257 7.67 3.92 -9.01
N ASP A 258 8.67 3.31 -9.65
CA ASP A 258 8.71 3.13 -11.11
C ASP A 258 7.63 2.17 -11.62
N SER A 259 7.29 1.13 -10.86
CA SER A 259 6.19 0.22 -11.18
C SER A 259 4.86 0.98 -11.18
N VAL A 260 4.66 1.91 -10.25
CA VAL A 260 3.48 2.80 -10.23
C VAL A 260 3.41 3.62 -11.50
N GLU A 261 4.51 4.24 -11.92
CA GLU A 261 4.58 5.04 -13.15
C GLU A 261 4.31 4.20 -14.39
N TYR A 262 4.85 2.98 -14.46
CA TYR A 262 4.56 2.02 -15.52
C TYR A 262 3.06 1.72 -15.62
N PHE A 263 2.42 1.34 -14.51
CA PHE A 263 0.98 1.01 -14.52
C PHE A 263 0.10 2.20 -14.90
N LEU A 264 0.53 3.43 -14.56
CA LEU A 264 -0.17 4.64 -14.98
C LEU A 264 -0.04 4.91 -16.49
N GLN A 265 1.13 4.66 -17.08
CA GLN A 265 1.35 4.82 -18.52
C GLN A 265 0.47 3.88 -19.34
N GLN A 266 0.27 2.64 -18.86
CA GLN A 266 -0.62 1.66 -19.49
C GLN A 266 -2.08 2.14 -19.55
N GLY A 267 -2.49 3.11 -18.72
CA GLY A 267 -3.78 3.79 -18.78
C GLY A 267 -4.99 2.97 -18.30
N TRP A 268 -6.06 3.66 -17.89
CA TRP A 268 -7.35 3.03 -17.57
C TRP A 268 -8.11 2.54 -18.83
N ASP A 269 -7.88 3.16 -19.99
CA ASP A 269 -8.63 2.88 -21.22
C ASP A 269 -8.18 1.61 -21.96
N ASN A 270 -6.91 1.18 -21.79
CA ASN A 270 -6.42 -0.09 -22.36
C ASN A 270 -6.96 -1.34 -21.61
N ILE A 271 -7.78 -1.12 -20.59
CA ILE A 271 -8.35 -2.15 -19.69
C ILE A 271 -9.86 -2.28 -19.90
N ARG A 272 -10.48 -1.38 -20.68
CA ARG A 272 -11.83 -1.59 -21.21
C ARG A 272 -11.73 -2.39 -22.50
N ILE A 273 -12.48 -3.50 -22.55
CA ILE A 273 -12.89 -4.18 -23.79
C ILE A 273 -13.25 -3.10 -24.83
N PRO A 274 -12.74 -3.18 -26.07
CA PRO A 274 -12.90 -2.10 -27.04
C PRO A 274 -14.38 -1.77 -27.23
N ALA A 275 -14.78 -0.58 -26.78
CA ALA A 275 -16.01 0.02 -27.24
C ALA A 275 -15.77 0.45 -28.70
N SER A 276 -16.69 0.06 -29.58
CA SER A 276 -16.65 0.34 -31.01
C SER A 276 -16.23 1.78 -31.30
N SER A 277 -15.18 1.95 -32.09
CA SER A 277 -14.82 3.21 -32.71
C SER A 277 -16.01 3.80 -33.47
N SER A 278 -16.51 4.95 -33.04
CA SER A 278 -17.28 5.82 -33.94
C SER A 278 -16.32 6.69 -34.75
N PRO A 279 -16.44 6.77 -36.09
CA PRO A 279 -15.54 7.54 -36.91
C PRO A 279 -15.95 9.03 -37.01
N ALA A 280 -14.91 9.85 -37.24
CA ALA A 280 -14.91 11.21 -37.78
C ALA A 280 -15.47 12.35 -36.92
N GLN A 281 -14.58 13.05 -36.21
CA GLN A 281 -14.73 14.50 -36.03
C GLN A 281 -14.16 15.20 -37.26
N THR A 282 -15.05 15.79 -38.04
CA THR A 282 -14.74 16.69 -39.15
C THR A 282 -14.01 17.93 -38.64
N ALA A 283 -12.92 18.28 -39.34
CA ALA A 283 -12.14 19.48 -39.09
C ALA A 283 -13.04 20.72 -39.16
N ARG A 284 -13.29 21.35 -38.00
CA ARG A 284 -13.81 22.73 -37.94
C ARG A 284 -12.64 23.69 -37.82
N SER A 285 -12.72 24.76 -38.61
CA SER A 285 -11.70 25.78 -38.79
C SER A 285 -11.22 26.39 -37.48
N SER A 286 -9.90 26.54 -37.38
CA SER A 286 -9.20 27.19 -36.28
C SER A 286 -9.25 28.72 -36.44
N ASN A 287 -10.13 29.40 -35.72
CA ASN A 287 -9.82 30.75 -35.28
C ASN A 287 -8.78 30.65 -34.15
N PRO A 288 -7.64 31.37 -34.17
CA PRO A 288 -6.70 31.34 -33.06
C PRO A 288 -7.35 32.03 -31.86
N ALA A 289 -7.90 31.23 -30.95
CA ALA A 289 -8.17 31.69 -29.60
C ALA A 289 -6.83 32.09 -28.95
N PRO A 290 -6.80 33.14 -28.11
CA PRO A 290 -5.57 33.52 -27.41
C PRO A 290 -5.00 32.30 -26.68
N THR A 291 -3.75 31.96 -26.98
CA THR A 291 -3.07 30.79 -26.42
C THR A 291 -2.95 30.99 -24.92
N ASP A 292 -3.72 30.21 -24.16
CA ASP A 292 -3.61 30.24 -22.71
C ASP A 292 -2.22 29.72 -22.31
N THR A 293 -1.41 30.57 -21.68
CA THR A 293 -0.04 30.20 -21.24
C THR A 293 -0.09 29.69 -19.80
N LEU A 294 0.52 28.53 -19.52
CA LEU A 294 0.75 28.10 -18.15
C LEU A 294 1.95 28.82 -17.55
N VAL A 295 1.79 29.33 -16.34
CA VAL A 295 2.89 29.87 -15.53
C VAL A 295 2.99 29.11 -14.22
N SER A 296 4.20 29.05 -13.66
CA SER A 296 4.46 28.31 -12.44
C SER A 296 5.30 29.08 -11.42
N LEU A 297 5.06 28.83 -10.13
CA LEU A 297 5.74 29.44 -8.97
C LEU A 297 6.20 28.35 -8.01
N ASP A 298 7.22 28.61 -7.18
CA ASP A 298 7.60 27.70 -6.10
C ASP A 298 6.42 27.45 -5.15
N ALA A 299 6.07 26.19 -4.94
CA ALA A 299 4.82 25.83 -4.32
C ALA A 299 4.76 26.06 -2.81
N VAL A 300 5.82 25.74 -2.08
CA VAL A 300 5.82 25.86 -0.61
C VAL A 300 5.59 27.31 -0.15
N PRO A 301 6.36 28.33 -0.60
CA PRO A 301 6.12 29.70 -0.18
C PRO A 301 4.76 30.24 -0.65
N GLU A 302 4.31 29.88 -1.86
CA GLU A 302 3.02 30.33 -2.39
C GLU A 302 1.83 29.76 -1.58
N ILE A 303 1.89 28.46 -1.24
CA ILE A 303 0.88 27.80 -0.42
C ILE A 303 0.86 28.41 0.99
N LEU A 304 2.03 28.57 1.62
CA LEU A 304 2.13 29.15 2.95
C LEU A 304 1.65 30.60 2.98
N GLY A 305 1.92 31.40 1.94
CA GLY A 305 1.42 32.77 1.83
C GLY A 305 -0.12 32.83 1.84
N LYS A 306 -0.77 31.90 1.14
CA LYS A 306 -2.25 31.81 1.11
C LYS A 306 -2.83 31.18 2.38
N ALA A 307 -2.13 30.22 2.98
CA ALA A 307 -2.55 29.52 4.19
C ALA A 307 -2.69 30.44 5.43
N ALA A 308 -1.97 31.57 5.45
CA ALA A 308 -1.98 32.49 6.59
C ALA A 308 -3.38 33.06 6.90
N GLY A 309 -4.21 33.28 5.87
CA GLY A 309 -5.53 33.92 5.97
C GLY A 309 -6.74 32.98 5.99
N VAL A 310 -6.54 31.70 6.28
CA VAL A 310 -7.59 30.67 6.31
C VAL A 310 -7.51 29.81 7.57
N GLN A 311 -8.64 29.23 7.99
CA GLN A 311 -8.73 28.34 9.15
C GLN A 311 -8.44 26.88 8.78
N ALA A 312 -8.75 26.47 7.55
CA ALA A 312 -8.44 25.14 7.05
C ALA A 312 -7.61 25.19 5.77
N VAL A 313 -6.58 24.35 5.71
CA VAL A 313 -5.87 24.02 4.48
C VAL A 313 -6.22 22.57 4.15
N MET A 314 -6.71 22.31 2.95
CA MET A 314 -7.03 20.97 2.48
C MET A 314 -6.13 20.63 1.29
N LEU A 315 -5.25 19.65 1.47
CA LEU A 315 -4.34 19.18 0.41
C LEU A 315 -4.71 17.74 0.05
N ASN A 316 -4.90 17.47 -1.24
CA ASN A 316 -5.20 16.11 -1.67
C ASN A 316 -3.95 15.28 -2.01
N GLU A 317 -4.19 14.01 -2.29
CA GLU A 317 -3.22 13.08 -2.85
C GLU A 317 -3.86 12.10 -3.84
N SER A 318 -3.05 11.57 -4.76
CA SER A 318 -3.23 10.19 -5.21
C SER A 318 -2.61 9.26 -4.18
N HIS A 319 -3.29 8.17 -3.83
CA HIS A 319 -2.80 7.19 -2.87
C HIS A 319 -1.59 6.37 -3.35
N THR A 320 -1.19 6.53 -4.61
CA THR A 320 -0.09 5.79 -5.25
C THR A 320 1.22 6.59 -5.31
N PHE A 321 1.18 7.89 -5.00
CA PHE A 321 2.35 8.77 -5.12
C PHE A 321 2.84 9.23 -3.75
N GLY A 322 3.91 8.59 -3.28
CA GLY A 322 4.59 8.96 -2.03
C GLY A 322 5.02 10.43 -2.00
N ARG A 323 5.46 10.99 -3.14
CA ARG A 323 5.88 12.40 -3.27
C ARG A 323 4.83 13.41 -2.83
N HIS A 324 3.54 13.05 -2.87
CA HIS A 324 2.48 13.90 -2.35
C HIS A 324 2.53 14.07 -0.82
N ARG A 325 2.96 13.03 -0.09
CA ARG A 325 3.13 13.07 1.37
C ARG A 325 4.40 13.82 1.74
N ALA A 326 5.44 13.73 0.91
CA ALA A 326 6.66 14.52 1.09
C ALA A 326 6.38 16.03 1.00
N LEU A 327 5.56 16.48 0.04
CA LEU A 327 5.10 17.88 0.01
C LEU A 327 4.28 18.24 1.24
N ALA A 328 3.35 17.37 1.66
CA ALA A 328 2.55 17.60 2.86
C ALA A 328 3.45 17.77 4.10
N ALA A 329 4.49 16.94 4.25
CA ALA A 329 5.48 17.05 5.31
C ALA A 329 6.28 18.36 5.24
N ALA A 330 6.69 18.81 4.05
CA ALA A 330 7.41 20.06 3.85
C ALA A 330 6.59 21.31 4.23
N LEU A 331 5.25 21.23 4.16
CA LEU A 331 4.38 22.33 4.59
C LEU A 331 4.22 22.42 6.11
N LEU A 332 4.40 21.32 6.85
CA LEU A 332 4.11 21.26 8.29
C LEU A 332 4.84 22.31 9.13
N PRO A 333 6.17 22.56 8.99
CA PRO A 333 6.84 23.57 9.82
C PRO A 333 6.27 24.97 9.60
N GLY A 334 5.97 25.33 8.35
CA GLY A 334 5.38 26.62 7.99
C GLY A 334 3.96 26.77 8.51
N LEU A 335 3.12 25.74 8.32
CA LEU A 335 1.75 25.71 8.85
C LEU A 335 1.74 25.78 10.38
N TYR A 336 2.63 25.05 11.05
CA TYR A 336 2.73 25.10 12.51
C TYR A 336 3.10 26.51 13.01
N LYS A 337 4.04 27.20 12.35
CA LYS A 337 4.37 28.61 12.64
C LYS A 337 3.17 29.55 12.43
N GLN A 338 2.25 29.22 11.53
CA GLN A 338 1.01 29.99 11.28
C GLN A 338 -0.17 29.61 12.18
N GLY A 339 0.07 28.84 13.24
CA GLY A 339 -0.94 28.47 14.23
C GLY A 339 -1.76 27.22 13.92
N PHE A 340 -1.45 26.48 12.83
CA PHE A 340 -2.09 25.19 12.59
C PHE A 340 -1.64 24.20 13.67
N ARG A 341 -2.61 23.59 14.36
CA ARG A 341 -2.38 22.64 15.48
C ARG A 341 -3.03 21.29 15.27
N TYR A 342 -4.01 21.19 14.38
CA TYR A 342 -4.67 19.92 14.06
C TYR A 342 -4.21 19.43 12.69
N LEU A 343 -3.88 18.14 12.61
CA LEU A 343 -3.65 17.42 11.36
C LEU A 343 -4.72 16.33 11.22
N ALA A 344 -5.67 16.55 10.31
CA ALA A 344 -6.74 15.62 10.02
C ALA A 344 -6.35 14.69 8.86
N LEU A 345 -6.44 13.38 9.10
CA LEU A 345 -5.97 12.34 8.19
C LEU A 345 -7.10 11.35 7.86
N GLU A 346 -7.34 11.14 6.57
CA GLU A 346 -8.33 10.16 6.09
C GLU A 346 -7.99 8.74 6.52
N THR A 347 -6.70 8.42 6.68
CA THR A 347 -6.28 7.04 6.91
C THR A 347 -6.50 6.51 8.32
N LEU A 348 -6.61 7.39 9.31
CA LEU A 348 -6.55 6.98 10.71
C LEU A 348 -7.84 6.27 11.12
N GLU A 349 -7.70 5.16 11.84
CA GLU A 349 -8.83 4.55 12.53
C GLU A 349 -9.21 5.38 13.78
N ASP A 350 -10.48 5.37 14.20
CA ASP A 350 -10.99 6.28 15.26
C ASP A 350 -10.21 6.20 16.59
N THR A 351 -9.67 5.03 16.93
CA THR A 351 -8.86 4.84 18.15
C THR A 351 -7.40 5.27 17.97
N ALA A 352 -6.94 5.41 16.74
CA ALA A 352 -5.55 5.71 16.39
C ALA A 352 -5.20 7.17 16.69
N ALA A 353 -6.11 8.13 16.62
CA ALA A 353 -5.76 9.55 16.83
C ALA A 353 -5.09 9.85 18.21
N SER A 354 -5.33 9.02 19.23
CA SER A 354 -4.95 9.31 20.62
C SER A 354 -3.73 8.54 21.18
N THR A 355 -3.27 7.43 20.58
CA THR A 355 -2.30 6.51 21.24
C THR A 355 -1.22 5.87 20.34
N LEU A 356 -0.61 6.59 19.39
CA LEU A 356 0.29 5.99 18.36
C LEU A 356 1.80 6.18 18.60
N ALA A 357 2.30 6.24 19.83
CA ALA A 357 3.75 6.35 20.07
C ALA A 357 4.36 4.99 20.43
N PRO A 358 5.19 4.35 19.57
CA PRO A 358 5.46 4.63 18.15
C PRO A 358 4.34 4.16 17.20
N LEU A 359 4.36 4.60 15.94
CA LEU A 359 3.23 4.47 14.98
C LEU A 359 3.02 3.01 14.53
N PRO A 360 1.96 2.32 14.99
CA PRO A 360 1.70 0.94 14.60
C PRO A 360 1.25 0.81 13.14
N LEU A 361 1.51 -0.35 12.54
CA LEU A 361 1.03 -0.72 11.19
C LEU A 361 -0.50 -0.75 11.07
N LYS A 362 -1.19 -0.88 12.21
CA LYS A 362 -2.65 -0.86 12.32
C LYS A 362 -3.24 0.54 12.54
N ALA A 363 -2.40 1.60 12.59
CA ALA A 363 -2.89 2.97 12.75
C ALA A 363 -3.82 3.42 11.63
N GLY A 364 -3.63 2.86 10.44
CA GLY A 364 -4.41 3.13 9.25
C GLY A 364 -3.89 2.35 8.05
N PHE A 365 -4.68 2.27 6.99
CA PHE A 365 -4.28 1.56 5.78
C PHE A 365 -3.11 2.26 5.05
N TYR A 366 -3.17 3.59 4.89
CA TYR A 366 -2.11 4.36 4.21
C TYR A 366 -0.88 4.60 5.08
N THR A 367 -0.97 4.46 6.41
CA THR A 367 0.18 4.62 7.32
C THR A 367 1.21 3.50 7.18
N ARG A 368 0.89 2.42 6.45
CA ARG A 368 1.82 1.33 6.11
C ARG A 368 2.90 1.77 5.13
N GLU A 369 2.63 2.80 4.32
CA GLU A 369 3.62 3.40 3.45
C GLU A 369 4.63 4.22 4.27
N ALA A 370 5.93 3.97 4.06
CA ALA A 370 6.99 4.64 4.79
C ALA A 370 6.91 6.18 4.69
N THR A 371 6.59 6.73 3.51
CA THR A 371 6.50 8.20 3.34
C THR A 371 5.35 8.80 4.16
N TYR A 372 4.20 8.15 4.19
CA TYR A 372 3.04 8.58 4.98
C TYR A 372 3.35 8.48 6.48
N ALA A 373 3.98 7.39 6.91
CA ALA A 373 4.40 7.21 8.30
C ALA A 373 5.37 8.32 8.73
N ASN A 374 6.34 8.67 7.88
CA ASN A 374 7.27 9.76 8.13
C ASN A 374 6.56 11.12 8.20
N PHE A 375 5.60 11.40 7.32
CA PHE A 375 4.77 12.61 7.40
C PHE A 375 4.08 12.74 8.77
N ILE A 376 3.50 11.64 9.29
CA ILE A 376 2.89 11.61 10.63
C ILE A 376 3.95 11.84 11.73
N ARG A 377 5.13 11.20 11.63
CA ARG A 377 6.23 11.42 12.58
C ARG A 377 6.65 12.89 12.63
N THR A 378 6.78 13.54 11.48
CA THR A 378 7.10 14.98 11.37
C THR A 378 6.05 15.83 12.07
N ALA A 379 4.76 15.56 11.81
CA ALA A 379 3.67 16.30 12.43
C ALA A 379 3.68 16.17 13.95
N ARG A 380 3.89 14.95 14.46
CA ARG A 380 3.95 14.70 15.91
C ARG A 380 5.16 15.34 16.56
N LYS A 381 6.34 15.29 15.92
CA LYS A 381 7.55 15.97 16.40
C LYS A 381 7.35 17.48 16.52
N LEU A 382 6.57 18.08 15.62
CA LEU A 382 6.22 19.49 15.67
C LEU A 382 5.14 19.83 16.72
N GLY A 383 4.37 18.84 17.19
CA GLY A 383 3.30 19.04 18.17
C GLY A 383 1.89 19.13 17.59
N PHE A 384 1.65 18.62 16.37
CA PHE A 384 0.30 18.53 15.84
C PHE A 384 -0.54 17.48 16.59
N THR A 385 -1.79 17.82 16.89
CA THR A 385 -2.85 16.90 17.30
C THR A 385 -3.40 16.19 16.07
N LEU A 386 -3.35 14.86 16.05
CA LEU A 386 -3.89 14.07 14.95
C LEU A 386 -5.41 13.91 15.09
N VAL A 387 -6.12 13.97 13.97
CA VAL A 387 -7.57 13.80 13.90
C VAL A 387 -7.91 12.75 12.85
N ALA A 388 -8.63 11.70 13.26
CA ALA A 388 -9.26 10.76 12.34
C ALA A 388 -10.59 11.35 11.87
N TYR A 389 -10.88 11.32 10.57
CA TYR A 389 -12.12 11.87 10.04
C TYR A 389 -12.86 10.95 9.07
N GLU A 390 -12.34 9.77 8.75
CA GLU A 390 -13.00 8.85 7.82
C GLU A 390 -14.41 8.47 8.28
N ALA A 391 -15.31 8.23 7.33
CA ALA A 391 -16.67 7.82 7.62
C ALA A 391 -16.73 6.33 8.01
N VAL A 392 -17.46 6.04 9.08
CA VAL A 392 -17.82 4.65 9.41
C VAL A 392 -18.71 4.09 8.30
N ARG A 393 -18.36 2.90 7.78
CA ARG A 393 -19.07 2.28 6.65
C ARG A 393 -20.56 2.09 6.93
N GLY A 394 -21.39 2.45 5.94
CA GLY A 394 -22.79 1.97 5.83
C GLY A 394 -23.88 2.80 6.52
N LYS A 395 -23.61 4.04 6.98
CA LYS A 395 -24.62 4.83 7.71
C LYS A 395 -24.93 6.24 7.17
N GLN A 396 -24.13 6.83 6.27
CA GLN A 396 -24.32 8.20 5.75
C GLN A 396 -23.69 8.39 4.35
N GLU A 397 -24.02 9.51 3.67
CA GLU A 397 -23.20 10.04 2.56
C GLU A 397 -21.78 10.30 3.08
N ARG A 398 -20.78 9.60 2.53
CA ARG A 398 -19.39 9.59 3.03
C ARG A 398 -18.80 11.00 3.17
N GLU A 399 -19.07 11.90 2.22
CA GLU A 399 -18.55 13.28 2.22
C GLU A 399 -19.07 14.08 3.42
N LEU A 400 -20.38 14.01 3.70
CA LEU A 400 -21.01 14.68 4.83
C LEU A 400 -20.53 14.08 6.16
N ALA A 401 -20.41 12.76 6.24
CA ALA A 401 -19.92 12.07 7.43
C ALA A 401 -18.47 12.47 7.75
N GLN A 402 -17.59 12.50 6.75
CA GLN A 402 -16.21 12.94 6.89
C GLN A 402 -16.13 14.40 7.38
N ALA A 403 -16.93 15.30 6.79
CA ALA A 403 -16.99 16.70 7.22
C ALA A 403 -17.54 16.85 8.65
N THR A 404 -18.53 16.04 9.03
CA THR A 404 -19.13 16.04 10.38
C THR A 404 -18.14 15.56 11.43
N ASN A 405 -17.39 14.49 11.15
CA ASN A 405 -16.33 13.99 12.02
C ASN A 405 -15.25 15.05 12.23
N LEU A 406 -14.79 15.68 11.14
CA LEU A 406 -13.82 16.76 11.20
C LEU A 406 -14.33 17.95 12.04
N TYR A 407 -15.57 18.40 11.80
CA TYR A 407 -16.20 19.47 12.57
C TYR A 407 -16.26 19.15 14.06
N ASN A 408 -16.75 17.96 14.42
CA ASN A 408 -16.85 17.54 15.82
C ASN A 408 -15.49 17.48 16.51
N ALA A 409 -14.44 17.11 15.77
CA ALA A 409 -13.08 17.03 16.30
C ALA A 409 -12.46 18.41 16.60
N VAL A 410 -12.88 19.48 15.93
CA VAL A 410 -12.25 20.82 16.10
C VAL A 410 -13.15 21.88 16.70
N ARG A 411 -14.48 21.68 16.72
CA ARG A 411 -15.46 22.70 17.15
C ARG A 411 -15.34 23.18 18.59
N HIS A 412 -14.65 22.42 19.45
CA HIS A 412 -14.42 22.80 20.84
C HIS A 412 -13.31 23.86 20.99
N ASP A 413 -12.52 24.08 19.94
CA ASP A 413 -11.47 25.09 19.88
C ASP A 413 -11.86 26.17 18.85
N PRO A 414 -12.36 27.34 19.29
CA PRO A 414 -12.80 28.41 18.39
C PRO A 414 -11.65 29.07 17.63
N ALA A 415 -10.40 28.87 18.04
CA ALA A 415 -9.19 29.35 17.36
C ALA A 415 -8.54 28.27 16.49
N ALA A 416 -9.18 27.10 16.34
CA ALA A 416 -8.63 25.97 15.63
C ALA A 416 -8.21 26.33 14.20
N LYS A 417 -6.97 25.96 13.86
CA LYS A 417 -6.49 25.90 12.48
C LYS A 417 -6.08 24.48 12.16
N VAL A 418 -6.66 23.93 11.09
CA VAL A 418 -6.54 22.51 10.73
C VAL A 418 -5.92 22.32 9.35
N PHE A 419 -4.94 21.44 9.27
CA PHE A 419 -4.44 20.91 8.02
C PHE A 419 -5.13 19.57 7.76
N VAL A 420 -5.87 19.47 6.65
CA VAL A 420 -6.64 18.28 6.27
C VAL A 420 -5.96 17.62 5.08
N TYR A 421 -5.74 16.31 5.17
CA TYR A 421 -5.04 15.54 4.17
C TYR A 421 -5.82 14.26 3.81
N GLY A 422 -6.08 14.05 2.52
CA GLY A 422 -6.85 12.91 2.03
C GLY A 422 -6.87 12.76 0.50
N GLY A 423 -7.52 11.71 0.02
CA GLY A 423 -7.52 11.31 -1.38
C GLY A 423 -8.37 12.19 -2.30
N GLY A 424 -7.87 12.41 -3.52
CA GLY A 424 -8.71 12.76 -4.66
C GLY A 424 -9.57 14.03 -4.50
N SER A 425 -10.89 13.87 -4.65
CA SER A 425 -11.83 14.98 -4.85
C SER A 425 -12.51 15.48 -3.58
N HIS A 426 -12.24 14.88 -2.41
CA HIS A 426 -12.81 15.30 -1.13
C HIS A 426 -12.59 16.79 -0.81
N ILE A 427 -11.49 17.34 -1.30
CA ILE A 427 -11.11 18.74 -1.08
C ILE A 427 -11.83 19.75 -2.00
N ASN A 428 -12.61 19.29 -2.98
CA ASN A 428 -13.19 20.15 -4.01
C ASN A 428 -14.27 21.05 -3.40
N ARG A 429 -14.21 22.34 -3.73
CA ARG A 429 -15.18 23.34 -3.24
C ARG A 429 -16.36 23.51 -4.19
N LEU A 430 -16.21 23.09 -5.44
CA LEU A 430 -17.26 23.18 -6.45
C LEU A 430 -17.67 21.79 -6.92
N VAL A 431 -18.88 21.73 -7.47
CA VAL A 431 -19.38 20.57 -8.19
C VAL A 431 -18.48 20.30 -9.39
N MET A 432 -18.14 19.03 -9.62
CA MET A 432 -17.38 18.64 -10.80
C MET A 432 -18.25 18.60 -12.05
N PRO A 433 -17.68 18.83 -13.25
CA PRO A 433 -18.41 18.63 -14.50
C PRO A 433 -19.06 17.24 -14.56
N GLY A 434 -20.35 17.18 -14.89
CA GLY A 434 -21.11 15.93 -14.99
C GLY A 434 -21.64 15.34 -13.67
N GLN A 435 -21.45 16.02 -12.52
CA GLN A 435 -21.92 15.56 -11.22
C GLN A 435 -22.90 16.54 -10.55
N ALA A 436 -23.93 16.97 -11.28
CA ALA A 436 -24.91 17.94 -10.80
C ALA A 436 -25.41 17.56 -9.39
N GLN A 437 -25.43 18.53 -8.47
CA GLN A 437 -25.91 18.44 -7.09
C GLN A 437 -25.01 17.71 -6.06
N LYS A 438 -23.87 17.10 -6.44
CA LYS A 438 -22.97 16.50 -5.45
C LYS A 438 -22.18 17.57 -4.69
N LYS A 439 -22.27 17.58 -3.36
CA LYS A 439 -21.36 18.32 -2.48
C LYS A 439 -20.20 17.42 -2.05
N TRP A 440 -18.98 17.92 -2.15
CA TRP A 440 -17.80 17.23 -1.63
C TRP A 440 -17.56 17.59 -0.17
N MET A 441 -16.74 16.81 0.54
CA MET A 441 -16.45 17.00 1.96
C MET A 441 -16.05 18.44 2.29
N ALA A 442 -15.20 19.08 1.48
CA ALA A 442 -14.81 20.47 1.69
C ALA A 442 -16.01 21.43 1.70
N GLN A 443 -16.97 21.26 0.78
CA GLN A 443 -18.17 22.10 0.75
C GLN A 443 -19.06 21.84 1.97
N HIS A 444 -19.27 20.57 2.37
CA HIS A 444 -19.99 20.27 3.61
C HIS A 444 -19.32 20.87 4.84
N PHE A 445 -17.98 20.84 4.89
CA PHE A 445 -17.23 21.39 6.01
C PHE A 445 -17.33 22.93 6.07
N ILE A 446 -17.33 23.61 4.91
CA ILE A 446 -17.65 25.05 4.83
C ILE A 446 -19.05 25.32 5.38
N ASP A 447 -20.05 24.56 4.94
CA ASP A 447 -21.44 24.74 5.36
C ASP A 447 -21.60 24.54 6.89
N LEU A 448 -20.88 23.59 7.49
CA LEU A 448 -20.92 23.30 8.93
C LEU A 448 -20.17 24.33 9.80
N THR A 449 -19.09 24.91 9.29
CA THR A 449 -18.16 25.75 10.08
C THR A 449 -18.26 27.25 9.79
N GLY A 450 -18.68 27.62 8.58
CA GLY A 450 -18.52 28.99 8.05
C GLY A 450 -17.05 29.39 7.80
N TRP A 451 -16.10 28.45 7.84
CA TRP A 451 -14.67 28.77 7.76
C TRP A 451 -14.20 29.12 6.35
N ARG A 452 -13.16 29.96 6.28
CA ARG A 452 -12.39 30.13 5.05
C ARG A 452 -11.46 28.93 4.90
N ILE A 453 -11.47 28.32 3.72
CA ILE A 453 -10.66 27.14 3.39
C ILE A 453 -9.79 27.42 2.18
N LEU A 454 -8.56 26.92 2.21
CA LEU A 454 -7.68 26.83 1.06
C LEU A 454 -7.64 25.38 0.55
N SER A 455 -8.15 25.13 -0.66
CA SER A 455 -8.15 23.81 -1.30
C SER A 455 -7.01 23.69 -2.33
N ILE A 456 -6.16 22.66 -2.19
CA ILE A 456 -4.92 22.49 -2.95
C ILE A 456 -4.90 21.12 -3.62
N ASN A 457 -4.88 21.09 -4.95
CA ASN A 457 -4.89 19.86 -5.74
C ASN A 457 -3.50 19.56 -6.32
N GLN A 458 -2.89 18.47 -5.87
CA GLN A 458 -1.69 17.88 -6.47
C GLN A 458 -1.94 16.54 -7.16
N ALA A 459 -3.09 15.91 -6.90
CA ALA A 459 -3.40 14.58 -7.43
C ALA A 459 -3.70 14.57 -8.95
N ARG A 460 -4.35 15.62 -9.48
CA ARG A 460 -4.74 15.66 -10.90
C ARG A 460 -3.58 15.93 -11.84
N MET A 461 -2.75 16.93 -11.54
CA MET A 461 -1.59 17.27 -12.38
C MET A 461 -0.54 16.16 -12.40
N SER A 462 -0.41 15.39 -11.32
CA SER A 462 0.48 14.22 -11.27
C SER A 462 0.03 13.08 -12.19
N ASN A 463 -1.25 13.04 -12.58
CA ASN A 463 -1.81 12.06 -13.52
C ASN A 463 -1.76 12.55 -14.98
N GLU A 464 -1.45 13.83 -15.23
CA GLU A 464 -1.37 14.42 -16.56
C GLU A 464 -0.03 14.13 -17.27
N ALA A 465 0.54 12.94 -17.13
CA ALA A 465 1.64 12.48 -17.97
C ALA A 465 1.27 12.35 -19.47
N ARG A 466 0.25 13.10 -19.94
CA ARG A 466 -0.39 13.04 -21.26
C ARG A 466 -0.73 14.41 -21.86
N SER A 467 -0.35 15.53 -21.25
CA SER A 467 -0.61 16.87 -21.81
C SER A 467 0.67 17.51 -22.34
N ASN A 468 0.55 18.28 -23.43
CA ASN A 468 1.61 19.02 -24.15
C ASN A 468 2.27 20.14 -23.31
N LEU A 469 2.50 19.90 -22.02
CA LEU A 469 3.09 20.84 -21.07
C LEU A 469 4.60 20.66 -21.04
N ALA A 470 5.33 21.77 -20.96
CA ALA A 470 6.78 21.75 -20.86
C ALA A 470 7.26 20.85 -19.70
N ALA A 471 8.37 20.14 -19.91
CA ALA A 471 9.01 19.35 -18.87
C ALA A 471 9.35 20.25 -17.68
N VAL A 472 9.04 19.80 -16.47
CA VAL A 472 9.41 20.49 -15.22
C VAL A 472 10.61 19.78 -14.61
N PRO A 473 11.62 20.50 -14.09
CA PRO A 473 12.81 19.86 -13.54
C PRO A 473 12.46 18.88 -12.41
N THR A 474 13.16 17.74 -12.38
CA THR A 474 13.10 16.78 -11.26
C THR A 474 13.49 17.46 -9.95
N GLY A 475 12.82 17.08 -8.86
CA GLY A 475 13.06 17.65 -7.53
C GLY A 475 12.31 18.97 -7.27
N THR A 476 11.46 19.44 -8.17
CA THR A 476 10.72 20.70 -8.00
C THR A 476 9.25 20.49 -7.69
N VAL A 477 8.66 21.45 -6.97
CA VAL A 477 7.22 21.51 -6.73
C VAL A 477 6.75 22.90 -7.11
N GLN A 478 5.76 22.97 -7.99
CA GLN A 478 5.32 24.24 -8.54
C GLN A 478 3.81 24.40 -8.46
N VAL A 479 3.35 25.56 -8.03
CA VAL A 479 1.95 25.98 -8.22
C VAL A 479 1.77 26.39 -9.67
N VAL A 480 0.68 25.96 -10.30
CA VAL A 480 0.40 26.18 -11.73
C VAL A 480 -0.86 27.03 -11.91
N TYR A 481 -0.76 28.03 -12.79
CA TYR A 481 -1.86 28.88 -13.20
C TYR A 481 -1.99 28.92 -14.72
N LYS A 482 -3.21 29.11 -15.20
CA LYS A 482 -3.56 29.35 -16.60
C LYS A 482 -3.76 30.85 -16.82
N LEU A 483 -3.00 31.46 -17.73
CA LEU A 483 -3.17 32.87 -18.08
C LEU A 483 -4.18 33.04 -19.21
N ARG A 484 -5.29 33.75 -18.92
CA ARG A 484 -6.28 34.14 -19.94
C ARG A 484 -6.52 35.64 -19.86
N LYS A 485 -6.20 36.38 -20.94
CA LYS A 485 -6.26 37.85 -20.98
C LYS A 485 -5.54 38.53 -19.80
N GLY A 486 -4.36 38.02 -19.43
CA GLY A 486 -3.56 38.54 -18.32
C GLY A 486 -4.06 38.14 -16.91
N GLN A 487 -5.20 37.47 -16.80
CA GLN A 487 -5.73 37.00 -15.53
C GLN A 487 -5.23 35.58 -15.23
N ARG A 488 -4.81 35.35 -13.98
CA ARG A 488 -4.46 34.03 -13.48
C ARG A 488 -5.73 33.26 -13.12
N LEU A 489 -5.95 32.15 -13.82
CA LEU A 489 -7.03 31.21 -13.56
C LEU A 489 -6.45 29.90 -13.05
N SER A 490 -7.15 29.22 -12.15
CA SER A 490 -6.81 27.84 -11.80
C SER A 490 -7.11 26.93 -13.00
N PRO A 491 -6.21 26.00 -13.37
CA PRO A 491 -6.52 24.99 -14.39
C PRO A 491 -7.61 24.01 -13.92
N TYR A 492 -7.83 23.90 -12.61
CA TYR A 492 -8.91 23.14 -11.98
C TYR A 492 -9.73 24.07 -11.07
N PRO A 493 -10.81 24.69 -11.59
CA PRO A 493 -11.54 25.75 -10.89
C PRO A 493 -12.25 25.29 -9.60
N GLU A 494 -12.41 23.98 -9.40
CA GLU A 494 -12.95 23.39 -8.17
C GLU A 494 -11.98 23.45 -6.97
N ASN A 495 -10.71 23.85 -7.20
CA ASN A 495 -9.68 24.05 -6.18
C ASN A 495 -9.04 25.44 -6.30
N ASP A 496 -8.55 25.99 -5.19
CA ASP A 496 -7.93 27.32 -5.14
C ASP A 496 -6.51 27.33 -5.73
N ILE A 497 -5.78 26.23 -5.51
CA ILE A 497 -4.41 26.05 -5.97
C ILE A 497 -4.28 24.69 -6.64
N VAL A 498 -3.51 24.65 -7.71
CA VAL A 498 -3.10 23.42 -8.36
C VAL A 498 -1.58 23.32 -8.32
N VAL A 499 -1.08 22.15 -7.91
CA VAL A 499 0.34 21.89 -7.73
C VAL A 499 0.79 20.79 -8.68
N ARG A 500 1.87 21.05 -9.41
CA ARG A 500 2.65 20.04 -10.10
C ARG A 500 3.81 19.62 -9.21
N ASN A 501 3.76 18.40 -8.70
CA ASN A 501 4.72 17.86 -7.75
C ASN A 501 5.65 16.86 -8.45
N ASN A 502 6.93 17.23 -8.60
CA ASN A 502 7.97 16.41 -9.22
C ASN A 502 9.12 16.12 -8.25
N LEU A 503 8.85 16.02 -6.93
CA LEU A 503 9.86 15.64 -5.95
C LEU A 503 10.40 14.24 -6.22
N ASP A 504 11.72 14.10 -6.06
CA ASP A 504 12.41 12.81 -6.07
C ASP A 504 12.54 12.31 -4.62
N LEU A 505 11.73 11.31 -4.27
CA LEU A 505 11.72 10.72 -2.92
C LEU A 505 13.06 10.13 -2.53
N GLY A 506 13.83 9.57 -3.48
CA GLY A 506 15.13 8.95 -3.19
C GLY A 506 16.19 9.96 -2.78
N GLN A 507 15.96 11.25 -3.05
CA GLN A 507 16.89 12.34 -2.73
C GLN A 507 16.53 13.10 -1.45
N LEU A 508 15.37 12.81 -0.84
CA LEU A 508 14.91 13.50 0.35
C LEU A 508 15.51 12.88 1.63
N PRO A 509 15.81 13.71 2.65
CA PRO A 509 16.33 13.22 3.93
C PRO A 509 15.25 12.47 4.73
N LEU A 510 15.65 11.40 5.41
CA LEU A 510 14.78 10.54 6.21
C LEU A 510 15.17 10.54 7.70
N PRO A 511 14.19 10.50 8.64
CA PRO A 511 12.77 10.80 8.42
C PRO A 511 12.55 12.31 8.18
N TYR A 512 11.54 12.68 7.38
CA TYR A 512 11.39 14.04 6.85
C TYR A 512 11.33 15.15 7.92
N ALA A 513 12.26 16.08 7.82
CA ALA A 513 12.24 17.48 8.25
C ALA A 513 13.59 18.08 7.84
N ASP A 514 13.71 19.41 7.75
CA ASP A 514 14.91 20.16 7.32
C ASP A 514 16.22 19.67 7.97
N ALA A 515 16.84 18.68 7.35
CA ALA A 515 18.09 18.10 7.81
C ALA A 515 19.19 18.59 6.90
N THR A 516 19.67 19.80 7.18
CA THR A 516 20.91 20.31 6.60
C THR A 516 22.11 19.42 6.95
N ASP A 517 21.95 18.55 7.95
CA ASP A 517 22.94 17.61 8.48
C ASP A 517 22.73 16.17 8.00
N ALA A 518 21.77 15.90 7.12
CA ALA A 518 21.57 14.54 6.59
C ALA A 518 22.80 14.04 5.84
N GLN A 519 23.25 12.84 6.19
CA GLN A 519 24.40 12.19 5.58
C GLN A 519 23.96 11.22 4.49
N LEU A 520 24.74 11.13 3.42
CA LEU A 520 24.57 10.09 2.42
C LEU A 520 25.12 8.77 2.98
N VAL A 521 24.25 7.78 3.11
CA VAL A 521 24.57 6.43 3.58
C VAL A 521 24.33 5.45 2.44
N SER A 522 25.28 4.56 2.21
CA SER A 522 25.18 3.49 1.23
C SER A 522 25.06 2.15 1.95
N LEU A 523 23.98 1.42 1.68
CA LEU A 523 23.77 0.07 2.18
C LEU A 523 24.17 -0.93 1.09
N ASP A 524 25.20 -1.74 1.34
CA ASP A 524 25.58 -2.84 0.43
C ASP A 524 24.52 -3.95 0.48
N VAL A 525 23.84 -4.15 -0.65
CA VAL A 525 22.76 -5.13 -0.80
C VAL A 525 23.11 -6.27 -1.75
N ARG A 526 24.34 -6.30 -2.29
CA ARG A 526 24.86 -7.40 -3.13
C ARG A 526 24.62 -8.79 -2.53
N PRO A 527 24.82 -9.02 -1.22
CA PRO A 527 24.63 -10.36 -0.65
C PRO A 527 23.18 -10.86 -0.69
N TYR A 528 22.20 -9.97 -0.91
CA TYR A 528 20.76 -10.26 -0.80
C TYR A 528 20.03 -10.13 -2.14
N ARG A 529 20.76 -10.08 -3.25
CA ARG A 529 20.18 -9.97 -4.60
C ARG A 529 19.13 -11.04 -4.85
N SER A 530 18.02 -10.60 -5.41
CA SER A 530 16.95 -11.49 -5.81
C SER A 530 17.37 -12.37 -6.99
N THR A 531 17.14 -13.68 -6.86
CA THR A 531 17.31 -14.67 -7.94
C THR A 531 16.04 -15.50 -8.05
N ALA A 532 15.83 -16.17 -9.18
CA ALA A 532 14.69 -17.06 -9.37
C ALA A 532 14.59 -18.15 -8.30
N ILE A 533 15.71 -18.56 -7.71
CA ILE A 533 15.78 -19.60 -6.66
C ILE A 533 15.44 -19.01 -5.30
N THR A 534 15.91 -17.80 -5.03
CA THR A 534 15.92 -17.25 -3.68
C THR A 534 14.78 -16.26 -3.42
N GLY A 535 14.04 -15.87 -4.46
CA GLY A 535 12.81 -15.08 -4.38
C GLY A 535 13.02 -13.57 -4.18
N ARG A 536 11.94 -12.85 -3.92
CA ARG A 536 11.96 -11.38 -3.72
C ARG A 536 12.48 -11.03 -2.33
N ARG A 537 13.12 -9.86 -2.18
CA ARG A 537 13.58 -9.34 -0.88
C ARG A 537 13.05 -7.93 -0.65
N MET A 538 12.71 -7.65 0.58
CA MET A 538 12.32 -6.34 1.06
C MET A 538 13.38 -5.81 2.03
N VAL A 539 13.94 -4.65 1.73
CA VAL A 539 14.74 -3.86 2.67
C VAL A 539 13.81 -2.92 3.41
N GLN A 540 13.94 -2.89 4.74
CA GLN A 540 13.21 -1.98 5.59
C GLN A 540 14.18 -1.28 6.53
N LEU A 541 14.00 0.02 6.74
CA LEU A 541 14.76 0.80 7.72
C LEU A 541 13.80 1.31 8.79
N TYR A 542 14.23 1.23 10.05
CA TYR A 542 13.47 1.67 11.22
C TYR A 542 14.30 2.61 12.07
N LEU A 543 13.62 3.51 12.79
CA LEU A 543 14.24 4.20 13.92
C LEU A 543 14.45 3.20 15.05
N GLN A 544 15.68 3.02 15.50
CA GLN A 544 16.00 2.07 16.57
C GLN A 544 15.19 2.34 17.84
N PRO A 545 15.01 3.59 18.31
CA PRO A 545 14.24 3.86 19.52
C PRO A 545 12.76 3.47 19.42
N GLU A 546 12.15 3.58 18.22
CA GLU A 546 10.76 3.15 18.01
C GLU A 546 10.66 1.62 18.00
N LEU A 547 11.58 0.97 17.31
CA LEU A 547 11.60 -0.48 17.15
C LEU A 547 11.88 -1.22 18.46
N ALA A 548 12.64 -0.61 19.36
CA ALA A 548 12.90 -1.14 20.70
C ALA A 548 11.63 -1.20 21.58
N VAL A 549 10.60 -0.40 21.27
CA VAL A 549 9.34 -0.39 22.01
C VAL A 549 8.37 -1.45 21.49
N ARG A 550 8.30 -1.64 20.15
CA ARG A 550 7.41 -2.63 19.52
C ARG A 550 7.85 -2.96 18.08
N GLU A 551 7.50 -4.16 17.65
CA GLU A 551 7.89 -4.73 16.35
C GLU A 551 6.90 -4.43 15.20
N ASP A 552 5.63 -4.16 15.51
CA ASP A 552 4.56 -3.93 14.54
C ASP A 552 4.38 -2.44 14.19
N ILE A 553 5.50 -1.74 13.94
CA ILE A 553 5.54 -0.33 13.53
C ILE A 553 5.78 -0.16 12.05
N SER A 554 5.33 0.97 11.49
CA SER A 554 5.69 1.34 10.12
C SER A 554 7.19 1.64 10.02
N PRO A 555 7.91 1.16 9.01
CA PRO A 555 9.28 1.57 8.75
C PRO A 555 9.38 3.06 8.35
N ILE A 556 10.59 3.61 8.34
CA ILE A 556 10.90 4.92 7.75
C ILE A 556 11.30 4.82 6.27
N TYR A 557 11.63 3.62 5.80
CA TYR A 557 11.98 3.34 4.41
C TYR A 557 11.67 1.88 4.09
N THR A 558 11.18 1.65 2.88
CA THR A 558 10.85 0.33 2.31
C THR A 558 11.31 0.29 0.88
N HIS A 559 11.94 -0.80 0.47
CA HIS A 559 12.38 -1.00 -0.90
C HIS A 559 12.48 -2.47 -1.26
N GLU A 560 11.83 -2.88 -2.34
CA GLU A 560 12.03 -4.20 -2.90
C GLU A 560 13.35 -4.26 -3.69
N LEU A 561 14.24 -5.17 -3.31
CA LEU A 561 15.55 -5.31 -3.96
C LEU A 561 15.43 -5.81 -5.40
N ARG A 562 16.08 -5.09 -6.30
CA ARG A 562 16.19 -5.45 -7.72
C ARG A 562 17.43 -6.31 -7.95
N PRO A 563 17.41 -7.24 -8.92
CA PRO A 563 18.58 -8.04 -9.26
C PRO A 563 19.82 -7.21 -9.66
N SER A 564 19.60 -6.01 -10.21
CA SER A 564 20.66 -5.10 -10.66
C SER A 564 21.25 -4.22 -9.55
N GLU A 565 20.65 -4.18 -8.36
CA GLU A 565 21.10 -3.28 -7.30
C GLU A 565 22.30 -3.87 -6.56
N ASP A 566 23.39 -3.09 -6.50
CA ASP A 566 24.53 -3.38 -5.64
C ASP A 566 24.42 -2.66 -4.29
N ALA A 567 23.86 -1.45 -4.29
CA ALA A 567 23.74 -0.64 -3.10
C ALA A 567 22.47 0.21 -3.11
N LEU A 568 21.95 0.54 -1.92
CA LEU A 568 20.90 1.52 -1.72
C LEU A 568 21.48 2.79 -1.10
N SER A 569 21.33 3.92 -1.80
CA SER A 569 21.79 5.23 -1.34
C SER A 569 20.66 5.97 -0.65
N LEU A 570 20.84 6.28 0.64
CA LEU A 570 19.85 6.93 1.49
C LEU A 570 20.44 8.21 2.09
N ARG A 571 19.63 9.28 2.17
CA ARG A 571 19.98 10.45 2.98
C ARG A 571 19.35 10.33 4.35
N LEU A 572 20.15 10.09 5.37
CA LEU A 572 19.67 9.86 6.73
C LEU A 572 20.12 11.01 7.64
N VAL A 573 19.21 11.50 8.47
CA VAL A 573 19.57 12.44 9.54
C VAL A 573 20.40 11.71 10.60
N PRO A 574 21.24 12.41 11.39
CA PRO A 574 21.96 11.80 12.50
C PRO A 574 21.02 11.04 13.45
N GLY A 575 21.41 9.83 13.86
CA GLY A 575 20.59 8.96 14.69
C GLY A 575 20.95 7.47 14.57
N THR A 576 20.25 6.66 15.35
CA THR A 576 20.40 5.20 15.35
C THR A 576 19.22 4.54 14.66
N TYR A 577 19.54 3.67 13.71
CA TYR A 577 18.58 2.97 12.87
C TYR A 577 18.81 1.46 12.96
N VAL A 578 17.78 0.70 12.60
CA VAL A 578 17.90 -0.74 12.35
C VAL A 578 17.44 -1.00 10.93
N TYR A 579 18.29 -1.61 10.12
CA TYR A 579 17.88 -2.09 8.80
C TYR A 579 17.66 -3.60 8.85
N ARG A 580 16.63 -4.03 8.14
CA ARG A 580 16.23 -5.43 7.99
C ARG A 580 16.20 -5.80 6.52
N VAL A 581 16.56 -7.05 6.25
CA VAL A 581 16.33 -7.68 4.95
C VAL A 581 15.43 -8.88 5.17
N LEU A 582 14.26 -8.83 4.56
CA LEU A 582 13.22 -9.85 4.66
C LEU A 582 13.07 -10.52 3.30
N SER A 583 13.07 -11.85 3.27
CA SER A 583 12.67 -12.57 2.05
C SER A 583 11.17 -12.47 1.81
N GLU A 584 10.72 -12.88 0.62
CA GLU A 584 9.30 -13.01 0.26
C GLU A 584 8.50 -13.89 1.23
N LYS A 585 9.19 -14.76 1.98
CA LYS A 585 8.61 -15.62 3.00
C LYS A 585 8.75 -15.04 4.42
N GLN A 586 9.07 -13.75 4.53
CA GLN A 586 9.28 -13.01 5.77
C GLN A 586 10.36 -13.60 6.69
N LYS A 587 11.29 -14.38 6.13
CA LYS A 587 12.49 -14.77 6.87
C LYS A 587 13.37 -13.52 7.01
N GLU A 588 13.64 -13.11 8.24
CA GLU A 588 14.62 -12.08 8.53
C GLU A 588 16.02 -12.65 8.27
N GLU A 589 16.60 -12.26 7.12
CA GLU A 589 17.94 -12.66 6.72
C GLU A 589 18.98 -11.76 7.39
N VAL A 590 18.60 -10.53 7.73
CA VAL A 590 19.45 -9.53 8.36
C VAL A 590 18.65 -8.68 9.33
N ARG A 591 19.27 -8.39 10.47
CA ARG A 591 18.93 -7.28 11.36
C ARG A 591 20.23 -6.66 11.84
N LYS A 592 20.48 -5.40 11.47
CA LYS A 592 21.70 -4.70 11.87
C LYS A 592 21.40 -3.27 12.27
N GLU A 593 22.11 -2.83 13.30
CA GLU A 593 22.12 -1.43 13.70
C GLU A 593 22.99 -0.62 12.73
N LEU A 594 22.53 0.60 12.46
CA LEU A 594 23.21 1.60 11.65
C LEU A 594 23.21 2.91 12.43
N VAL A 595 24.40 3.40 12.76
CA VAL A 595 24.57 4.69 13.43
C VAL A 595 25.01 5.71 12.40
N VAL A 596 24.22 6.77 12.24
CA VAL A 596 24.54 7.92 11.40
C VAL A 596 24.97 9.05 12.33
N LYS A 597 26.19 9.54 12.14
CA LYS A 597 26.80 10.57 12.98
C LYS A 597 26.43 11.97 12.52
#